data_AF-A0A538JVM1-F1
#
_entry.id   AF-A0A538JVM1-F1
#
_cell.length_a   1.000
_cell.length_b   1.000
_cell.length_c   1.000
_cell.angle_alpha   90.00
_cell.angle_beta   90.00
_cell.angle_gamma   90.00
#
_symmetry.space_group_name_H-M   'P 1'
#
loop_
_entity.id
_entity.type
_entity.pdbx_description
1 polymer ?
#
loop_
_entity_poly.entity_id
_entity_poly.type
_entity_poly.pdbx_seq_one_letter_code
_entity_poly.pdbx_strand_id
1 'polypeptide(L)'
;MGEELERFAENTLEYLRRERHLLTDSPNLPELTVDLRGRHVLVVVRGFDYRQDLSILRSYIKEVRPVLVGVDGGADALLEFRMKPDVIIGDFDSVSDRAIGCGAQLVVHAYRGGDAPGAARLERLGRAYSVFEGAGTSEDIAMLLAYEKGAELIVAVGTHASMVEFLD
;
A
#
# COMPACT_ATOMS: atom_id res chain seq x y z
N MET A 1 -20.43 -7.16 2.94
CA MET A 1 -19.61 -6.60 1.84
C MET A 1 -19.71 -5.08 1.75
N GLY A 2 -20.88 -4.48 1.47
CA GLY A 2 -21.01 -3.01 1.37
C GLY A 2 -20.54 -2.28 2.64
N GLU A 3 -21.08 -2.66 3.79
CA GLU A 3 -20.72 -2.08 5.09
C GLU A 3 -19.25 -2.33 5.49
N GLU A 4 -18.68 -3.48 5.14
CA GLU A 4 -17.26 -3.78 5.42
C GLU A 4 -16.34 -2.91 4.57
N LEU A 5 -16.65 -2.80 3.27
CA LEU A 5 -15.91 -1.96 2.34
C LEU A 5 -15.97 -0.49 2.75
N GLU A 6 -17.15 -0.02 3.17
CA GLU A 6 -17.36 1.33 3.69
C GLU A 6 -16.51 1.59 4.93
N ARG A 7 -16.47 0.65 5.89
CA ARG A 7 -15.59 0.76 7.06
C ARG A 7 -14.10 0.85 6.69
N PHE A 8 -13.61 0.01 5.78
CA PHE A 8 -12.20 0.09 5.33
C PHE A 8 -11.88 1.43 4.65
N ALA A 9 -12.82 1.98 3.87
CA ALA A 9 -12.64 3.24 3.17
C ALA A 9 -12.74 4.46 4.11
N GLU A 10 -13.72 4.48 5.02
CA GLU A 10 -13.90 5.55 6.01
C GLU A 10 -12.67 5.67 6.92
N ASN A 11 -12.16 4.54 7.43
CA ASN A 11 -10.94 4.50 8.24
C ASN A 11 -9.74 5.14 7.50
N THR A 12 -9.63 4.94 6.19
CA THR A 12 -8.53 5.45 5.38
C THR A 12 -8.61 6.96 5.17
N LEU A 13 -9.79 7.47 4.80
CA LEU A 13 -9.98 8.91 4.55
C LEU A 13 -9.85 9.72 5.85
N GLU A 14 -10.37 9.19 6.96
CA GLU A 14 -10.20 9.84 8.26
C GLU A 14 -8.73 9.87 8.67
N TYR A 15 -8.01 8.77 8.48
CA TYR A 15 -6.58 8.69 8.77
C TYR A 15 -5.79 9.75 7.98
N LEU A 16 -5.92 9.80 6.65
CA LEU A 16 -5.22 10.79 5.81
C LEU A 16 -5.56 12.23 6.19
N ARG A 17 -6.80 12.48 6.65
CA ARG A 17 -7.23 13.81 7.13
C ARG A 17 -6.68 14.17 8.51
N ARG A 18 -6.46 13.19 9.40
CA ARG A 18 -5.80 13.41 10.70
C ARG A 18 -4.31 13.67 10.49
N GLU A 19 -3.71 12.94 9.58
CA GLU A 19 -2.28 12.97 9.29
C GLU A 19 -1.91 14.07 8.28
N ARG A 20 -2.42 15.29 8.52
CA ARG A 20 -2.22 16.47 7.65
C ARG A 20 -0.76 16.82 7.40
N HIS A 21 0.14 16.37 8.25
CA HIS A 21 1.58 16.57 8.11
C HIS A 21 2.19 15.70 6.99
N LEU A 22 1.51 14.62 6.56
CA LEU A 22 1.88 13.87 5.37
C LEU A 22 1.57 14.66 4.08
N LEU A 23 0.62 15.59 4.15
CA LEU A 23 0.13 16.40 3.03
C LEU A 23 0.86 17.75 2.90
N THR A 24 1.86 18.02 3.75
CA THR A 24 2.67 19.24 3.65
C THR A 24 3.85 19.02 2.70
N ASP A 25 4.02 19.96 1.77
CA ASP A 25 4.89 19.93 0.59
C ASP A 25 4.30 19.07 -0.55
N SER A 26 4.28 19.59 -1.79
CA SER A 26 3.86 18.81 -2.95
C SER A 26 4.85 17.67 -3.17
N PRO A 27 4.49 16.41 -2.89
CA PRO A 27 5.44 15.30 -2.97
C PRO A 27 5.89 15.10 -4.42
N ASN A 28 7.17 14.76 -4.60
CA ASN A 28 7.65 14.31 -5.91
C ASN A 28 7.20 12.86 -6.12
N LEU A 29 6.05 12.69 -6.76
CA LEU A 29 5.43 11.38 -6.94
C LEU A 29 6.22 10.55 -7.95
N PRO A 30 6.50 9.26 -7.66
CA PRO A 30 7.07 8.36 -8.66
C PRO A 30 6.11 8.17 -9.84
N GLU A 31 6.67 7.91 -11.02
CA GLU A 31 5.88 7.45 -12.15
C GLU A 31 5.41 6.01 -11.91
N LEU A 32 4.14 5.73 -12.18
CA LEU A 32 3.56 4.39 -12.08
C LEU A 32 3.17 3.91 -13.47
N THR A 33 3.48 2.65 -13.74
CA THR A 33 3.04 1.94 -14.96
C THR A 33 1.54 1.66 -14.97
N VAL A 34 0.93 1.58 -13.78
CA VAL A 34 -0.52 1.40 -13.59
C VAL A 34 -1.16 2.76 -13.30
N ASP A 35 -2.23 3.08 -14.03
CA ASP A 35 -3.04 4.26 -13.75
C ASP A 35 -3.96 3.98 -12.56
N LEU A 36 -3.92 4.87 -11.56
CA LEU A 36 -4.75 4.80 -10.36
C LEU A 36 -5.99 5.70 -10.48
N ARG A 37 -6.01 6.63 -11.45
CA ARG A 37 -7.03 7.67 -11.52
C ARG A 37 -8.42 7.09 -11.75
N GLY A 38 -9.38 7.48 -10.91
CA GLY A 38 -10.76 7.01 -11.01
C GLY A 38 -10.90 5.49 -10.80
N ARG A 39 -9.90 4.85 -10.17
CA ARG A 39 -9.94 3.43 -9.86
C ARG A 39 -9.94 3.21 -8.35
N HIS A 40 -10.46 2.05 -7.97
CA HIS A 40 -10.31 1.56 -6.61
C HIS A 40 -8.89 1.01 -6.41
N VAL A 41 -8.31 1.27 -5.25
CA VAL A 41 -7.00 0.78 -4.84
C VAL A 41 -7.15 -0.01 -3.55
N LEU A 42 -6.62 -1.23 -3.53
CA LEU A 42 -6.52 -2.06 -2.32
C LEU A 42 -5.07 -2.04 -1.83
N VAL A 43 -4.84 -1.37 -0.70
CA VAL A 43 -3.55 -1.29 -0.01
C VAL A 43 -3.51 -2.41 1.03
N VAL A 44 -2.56 -3.33 0.88
CA VAL A 44 -2.43 -4.51 1.75
C VAL A 44 -1.17 -4.38 2.57
N VAL A 45 -1.33 -4.37 3.90
CA VAL A 45 -0.25 -4.42 4.88
C VAL A 45 -0.35 -5.74 5.65
N ARG A 46 0.77 -6.29 6.11
CA ARG A 46 0.79 -7.50 6.95
C ARG A 46 0.71 -7.14 8.45
N GLY A 47 -0.32 -6.40 8.86
CA GLY A 47 -0.62 -6.13 10.27
C GLY A 47 -1.72 -7.04 10.82
N PHE A 48 -2.54 -6.53 11.74
CA PHE A 48 -3.56 -7.32 12.44
C PHE A 48 -4.67 -7.79 11.47
N ASP A 49 -5.15 -9.03 11.63
CA ASP A 49 -6.28 -9.63 10.90
C ASP A 49 -6.26 -9.57 9.35
N TYR A 50 -5.13 -9.21 8.71
CA TYR A 50 -5.04 -9.07 7.23
C TYR A 50 -5.56 -10.29 6.45
N ARG A 51 -5.39 -11.51 6.98
CA ARG A 51 -5.87 -12.74 6.35
C ARG A 51 -7.39 -12.83 6.33
N GLN A 52 -8.03 -12.39 7.41
CA GLN A 52 -9.47 -12.35 7.52
C GLN A 52 -10.03 -11.27 6.60
N ASP A 53 -9.43 -10.08 6.59
CA ASP A 53 -9.82 -8.98 5.68
C ASP A 53 -9.72 -9.38 4.21
N LEU A 54 -8.60 -9.98 3.79
CA LEU A 54 -8.42 -10.46 2.41
C LEU A 54 -9.43 -11.57 2.05
N SER A 55 -9.81 -12.41 3.02
CA SER A 55 -10.84 -13.42 2.80
C SER A 55 -12.21 -12.78 2.60
N ILE A 56 -12.56 -11.77 3.40
CA ILE A 56 -13.82 -11.01 3.27
C ILE A 56 -13.86 -10.31 1.91
N LEU A 57 -12.79 -9.62 1.52
CA LEU A 57 -12.74 -8.84 0.28
C LEU A 57 -12.58 -9.66 -1.00
N ARG A 58 -12.50 -11.00 -0.92
CA ARG A 58 -12.25 -11.85 -2.08
C ARG A 58 -13.24 -11.65 -3.23
N SER A 59 -14.54 -11.50 -2.93
CA SER A 59 -15.56 -11.25 -3.96
C SER A 59 -15.40 -9.86 -4.57
N TYR A 60 -15.18 -8.85 -3.73
CA TYR A 60 -14.91 -7.48 -4.16
C TYR A 60 -13.70 -7.41 -5.10
N ILE A 61 -12.58 -8.05 -4.76
CA ILE A 61 -11.38 -8.07 -5.60
C ILE A 61 -11.66 -8.72 -6.96
N LYS A 62 -12.44 -9.80 -6.98
CA LYS A 62 -12.79 -10.51 -8.21
C LYS A 62 -13.69 -9.69 -9.14
N GLU A 63 -14.66 -8.98 -8.56
CA GLU A 63 -15.69 -8.24 -9.30
C GLU A 63 -15.20 -6.85 -9.73
N VAL A 64 -14.60 -6.11 -8.80
CA VAL A 64 -14.16 -4.72 -9.01
C VAL A 64 -12.78 -4.65 -9.66
N ARG A 65 -11.91 -5.64 -9.44
CA ARG A 65 -10.52 -5.67 -9.92
C ARG A 65 -9.77 -4.36 -9.57
N PRO A 66 -9.70 -4.01 -8.27
CA PRO A 66 -8.95 -2.83 -7.83
C PRO A 66 -7.46 -2.98 -8.19
N VAL A 67 -6.74 -1.86 -8.22
CA VAL A 67 -5.28 -1.91 -8.25
C VAL A 67 -4.78 -2.46 -6.92
N LEU A 68 -3.90 -3.45 -6.96
CA LEU A 68 -3.37 -4.13 -5.78
C LEU A 68 -2.01 -3.55 -5.41
N VAL A 69 -1.94 -2.89 -4.26
CA VAL A 69 -0.71 -2.32 -3.71
C VAL A 69 -0.31 -3.12 -2.48
N GLY A 70 0.83 -3.82 -2.55
CA GLY A 70 1.40 -4.50 -1.40
C GLY A 70 2.39 -3.60 -0.66
N VAL A 71 2.14 -3.34 0.61
CA VAL A 71 3.08 -2.61 1.48
C VAL A 71 3.97 -3.60 2.20
N ASP A 72 5.26 -3.58 1.91
CA ASP A 72 6.26 -4.50 2.45
C ASP A 72 5.75 -5.97 2.49
N GLY A 73 5.66 -6.59 3.65
CA GLY A 73 5.16 -7.98 3.81
C GLY A 73 3.72 -8.21 3.31
N GLY A 74 2.94 -7.17 3.06
CA GLY A 74 1.63 -7.24 2.41
C GLY A 74 1.69 -7.71 0.95
N ALA A 75 2.83 -7.52 0.26
CA ALA A 75 3.06 -8.08 -1.07
C ALA A 75 3.07 -9.62 -1.04
N ASP A 76 3.71 -10.20 -0.02
CA ASP A 76 3.69 -11.64 0.21
C ASP A 76 2.31 -12.14 0.59
N ALA A 77 1.57 -11.38 1.41
CA ALA A 77 0.18 -11.71 1.75
C ALA A 77 -0.71 -11.81 0.51
N LEU A 78 -0.61 -10.85 -0.42
CA LEU A 78 -1.32 -10.91 -1.69
C LEU A 78 -0.98 -12.21 -2.46
N LEU A 79 0.30 -12.56 -2.56
CA LEU A 79 0.75 -13.76 -3.26
C LEU A 79 0.29 -15.07 -2.59
N GLU A 80 0.20 -15.12 -1.27
CA GLU A 80 -0.35 -16.25 -0.52
C GLU A 80 -1.82 -16.52 -0.92
N PHE A 81 -2.58 -15.45 -1.17
CA PHE A 81 -3.95 -15.53 -1.66
C PHE A 81 -4.08 -15.63 -3.19
N ARG A 82 -2.96 -15.87 -3.89
CA ARG A 82 -2.89 -15.97 -5.36
C ARG A 82 -3.29 -14.69 -6.09
N MET A 83 -3.06 -13.55 -5.46
CA MET A 83 -3.29 -12.23 -6.01
C MET A 83 -1.92 -11.60 -6.28
N LYS A 84 -1.65 -11.24 -7.55
CA LYS A 84 -0.37 -10.61 -7.90
C LYS A 84 -0.48 -9.11 -7.64
N PRO A 85 0.40 -8.49 -6.84
CA PRO A 85 0.44 -7.04 -6.70
C PRO A 85 0.70 -6.37 -8.05
N ASP A 86 0.11 -5.19 -8.25
CA ASP A 86 0.46 -4.28 -9.33
C ASP A 86 1.67 -3.42 -8.93
N VAL A 87 1.69 -2.98 -7.67
CA VAL A 87 2.76 -2.19 -7.06
C VAL A 87 3.17 -2.82 -5.73
N ILE A 88 4.47 -2.84 -5.45
CA ILE A 88 5.02 -3.12 -4.12
C ILE A 88 5.73 -1.86 -3.64
N ILE A 89 5.36 -1.38 -2.46
CA ILE A 89 5.92 -0.17 -1.87
C ILE A 89 6.42 -0.42 -0.45
N GLY A 90 7.55 0.19 -0.09
CA GLY A 90 8.05 0.19 1.27
C GLY A 90 9.56 0.23 1.37
N ASP A 91 10.09 -0.18 2.53
CA ASP A 91 11.53 -0.20 2.81
C ASP A 91 12.19 -1.51 2.34
N PHE A 92 11.40 -2.49 1.91
CA PHE A 92 11.84 -3.80 1.42
C PHE A 92 12.64 -4.60 2.46
N ASP A 93 12.43 -4.41 3.75
CA ASP A 93 13.11 -5.20 4.79
C ASP A 93 12.54 -6.63 4.92
N SER A 94 11.22 -6.75 4.73
CA SER A 94 10.41 -7.92 5.05
C SER A 94 9.75 -8.55 3.83
N VAL A 95 9.90 -7.92 2.67
CA VAL A 95 9.43 -8.43 1.36
C VAL A 95 10.25 -9.65 0.96
N SER A 96 9.64 -10.77 0.58
CA SER A 96 10.41 -11.92 0.10
C SER A 96 11.00 -11.69 -1.30
N ASP A 97 12.08 -12.40 -1.64
CA ASP A 97 12.64 -12.40 -3.00
C ASP A 97 11.62 -12.89 -4.05
N ARG A 98 10.68 -13.76 -3.64
CA ARG A 98 9.56 -14.19 -4.48
C ARG A 98 8.63 -13.02 -4.78
N ALA A 99 8.30 -12.19 -3.79
CA ALA A 99 7.47 -11.01 -3.98
C ALA A 99 8.17 -9.95 -4.84
N ILE A 100 9.44 -9.66 -4.56
CA ILE A 100 10.27 -8.78 -5.40
C ILE A 100 10.32 -9.27 -6.86
N GLY A 101 10.43 -10.58 -7.06
CA GLY A 101 10.50 -11.21 -8.36
C GLY A 101 9.16 -11.43 -9.07
N CYS A 102 8.02 -11.06 -8.49
CA CYS A 102 6.70 -11.42 -9.03
C CYS A 102 6.26 -10.59 -10.24
N GLY A 103 7.01 -9.54 -10.58
CA GLY A 103 6.73 -8.65 -11.71
C GLY A 103 5.78 -7.50 -11.40
N ALA A 104 5.59 -7.18 -10.12
CA ALA A 104 5.01 -5.90 -9.69
C ALA A 104 6.01 -4.75 -9.89
N GLN A 105 5.52 -3.53 -10.06
CA GLN A 105 6.38 -2.36 -10.02
C GLN A 105 6.87 -2.13 -8.59
N LEU A 106 8.17 -1.88 -8.42
CA LEU A 106 8.79 -1.67 -7.11
C LEU A 106 8.97 -0.17 -6.84
N VAL A 107 8.46 0.30 -5.71
CA VAL A 107 8.58 1.69 -5.26
C VAL A 107 9.25 1.69 -3.88
N VAL A 108 10.51 2.10 -3.82
CA VAL A 108 11.24 2.23 -2.55
C VAL A 108 10.77 3.49 -1.84
N HIS A 109 10.30 3.31 -0.62
CA HIS A 109 10.06 4.41 0.30
C HIS A 109 11.41 4.96 0.75
N ALA A 110 11.63 6.25 0.52
CA ALA A 110 12.71 7.00 1.13
C ALA A 110 12.16 7.85 2.27
N TYR A 111 12.78 7.76 3.45
CA TYR A 111 12.45 8.63 4.56
C TYR A 111 12.89 10.07 4.24
N ARG A 112 12.30 11.04 4.95
CA ARG A 112 12.66 12.46 4.86
C ARG A 112 14.18 12.66 4.94
N GLY A 113 14.76 13.27 3.91
CA GLY A 113 16.21 13.41 3.77
C GLY A 113 16.84 12.44 2.76
N GLY A 114 16.02 11.59 2.13
CA GLY A 114 16.37 10.75 0.98
C GLY A 114 16.96 9.39 1.33
N ASP A 115 16.94 8.97 2.60
CA ASP A 115 17.43 7.64 2.98
C ASP A 115 16.43 6.56 2.52
N ALA A 116 16.89 5.71 1.60
CA ALA A 116 16.08 4.71 0.90
C ALA A 116 16.62 3.30 1.19
N PRO A 117 16.40 2.72 2.38
CA PRO A 117 17.05 1.49 2.83
C PRO A 117 16.83 0.29 1.88
N GLY A 118 15.68 0.23 1.22
CA GLY A 118 15.35 -0.83 0.26
C GLY A 118 16.16 -0.79 -1.03
N ALA A 119 16.71 0.37 -1.40
CA ALA A 119 17.42 0.58 -2.66
C ALA A 119 18.61 -0.38 -2.81
N ALA A 120 19.49 -0.43 -1.80
CA ALA A 120 20.68 -1.29 -1.82
C ALA A 120 20.34 -2.78 -1.93
N ARG A 121 19.17 -3.20 -1.42
CA ARG A 121 18.70 -4.58 -1.59
C ARG A 121 18.25 -4.83 -3.02
N LEU A 122 17.43 -3.95 -3.59
CA LEU A 122 16.92 -4.11 -4.96
C LEU A 122 18.04 -4.03 -6.01
N GLU A 123 19.04 -3.18 -5.80
CA GLU A 123 20.24 -3.09 -6.64
C GLU A 123 21.02 -4.39 -6.65
N ARG A 124 21.27 -5.00 -5.48
CA ARG A 124 21.94 -6.32 -5.38
C ARG A 124 21.16 -7.43 -6.11
N LEU A 125 19.84 -7.33 -6.15
CA LEU A 125 18.96 -8.27 -6.85
C LEU A 125 18.79 -7.93 -8.34
N GLY A 126 19.40 -6.84 -8.84
CA GLY A 126 19.28 -6.40 -10.23
C GLY A 126 17.86 -5.99 -10.62
N ARG A 127 17.10 -5.41 -9.68
CA ARG A 127 15.71 -5.01 -9.89
C ARG A 127 15.58 -3.51 -10.09
N ALA A 128 14.81 -3.13 -11.09
CA ALA A 128 14.42 -1.74 -11.30
C ALA A 128 13.40 -1.31 -10.25
N TYR A 129 13.55 -0.08 -9.76
CA TYR A 129 12.66 0.52 -8.79
C TYR A 129 12.54 2.02 -9.03
N SER A 130 11.48 2.62 -8.52
CA SER A 130 11.35 4.06 -8.37
C SER A 130 11.48 4.41 -6.89
N VAL A 131 11.84 5.65 -6.58
CA VAL A 131 11.89 6.13 -5.18
C VAL A 131 10.71 7.06 -4.96
N PHE A 132 10.05 6.91 -3.81
CA PHE A 132 9.09 7.88 -3.31
C PHE A 132 9.56 8.37 -1.94
N GLU A 133 10.01 9.62 -1.88
CA GLU A 133 10.39 10.27 -0.62
C GLU A 133 9.16 10.83 0.09
N GLY A 134 9.02 10.52 1.37
CA GLY A 134 7.98 11.09 2.22
C GLY A 134 8.26 10.91 3.71
N ALA A 135 7.44 11.57 4.53
CA ALA A 135 7.42 11.34 5.97
C ALA A 135 6.37 10.27 6.31
N GLY A 136 6.54 9.59 7.44
CA GLY A 136 5.60 8.55 7.90
C GLY A 136 6.12 7.14 7.64
N THR A 137 5.20 6.18 7.75
CA THR A 137 5.44 4.76 7.52
C THR A 137 5.28 4.40 6.03
N SER A 138 5.76 3.22 5.60
CA SER A 138 5.51 2.71 4.24
C SER A 138 4.01 2.64 3.88
N GLU A 139 3.16 2.38 4.89
CA GLU A 139 1.70 2.36 4.75
C GLU A 139 1.16 3.75 4.40
N ASP A 140 1.63 4.78 5.11
CA ASP A 140 1.27 6.18 4.87
C ASP A 140 1.60 6.62 3.45
N ILE A 141 2.81 6.28 3.01
CA ILE A 141 3.30 6.59 1.67
C ILE A 141 2.48 5.87 0.60
N ALA A 142 2.04 4.64 0.84
CA ALA A 142 1.18 3.90 -0.08
C ALA A 142 -0.19 4.56 -0.24
N MET A 143 -0.81 4.97 0.88
CA MET A 143 -2.10 5.67 0.87
C MET A 143 -1.98 7.05 0.23
N LEU A 144 -0.93 7.80 0.53
CA LEU A 144 -0.65 9.10 -0.08
C LEU A 144 -0.45 8.98 -1.59
N LEU A 145 0.32 7.99 -2.05
CA LEU A 145 0.54 7.73 -3.48
C LEU A 145 -0.79 7.47 -4.20
N ALA A 146 -1.64 6.63 -3.62
CA ALA A 146 -2.95 6.31 -4.20
C ALA A 146 -3.85 7.54 -4.28
N TYR A 147 -3.88 8.35 -3.21
CA TYR A 147 -4.66 9.58 -3.13
C TYR A 147 -4.19 10.62 -4.16
N GLU A 148 -2.90 10.94 -4.19
CA GLU A 148 -2.33 11.96 -5.08
C GLU A 148 -2.40 11.56 -6.56
N LYS A 149 -2.37 10.26 -6.89
CA LYS A 149 -2.59 9.77 -8.25
C LYS A 149 -4.07 9.71 -8.64
N GLY A 150 -4.98 10.07 -7.74
CA GLY A 150 -6.41 10.26 -8.03
C GLY A 150 -7.26 9.00 -7.92
N ALA A 151 -6.90 8.07 -7.03
CA ALA A 151 -7.76 6.93 -6.71
C ALA A 151 -9.17 7.41 -6.30
N GLU A 152 -10.20 6.72 -6.81
CA GLU A 152 -11.60 7.02 -6.46
C GLU A 152 -11.93 6.50 -5.05
N LEU A 153 -11.39 5.33 -4.71
CA LEU A 153 -11.56 4.68 -3.42
C LEU A 153 -10.25 4.02 -3.01
N ILE A 154 -9.84 4.24 -1.76
CA ILE A 154 -8.69 3.57 -1.16
C ILE A 154 -9.22 2.66 -0.06
N VAL A 155 -8.93 1.38 -0.17
CA VAL A 155 -9.31 0.34 0.80
C VAL A 155 -8.01 -0.15 1.41
N ALA A 156 -7.79 0.11 2.70
CA ALA A 156 -6.60 -0.36 3.40
C ALA A 156 -6.94 -1.57 4.27
N VAL A 157 -6.12 -2.62 4.21
CA VAL A 157 -6.30 -3.87 4.97
C VAL A 157 -5.05 -4.23 5.76
N GLY A 158 -5.25 -4.84 6.93
CA GLY A 158 -4.15 -5.17 7.82
C GLY A 158 -3.40 -3.95 8.36
N THR A 159 -3.97 -2.75 8.21
CA THR A 159 -3.46 -1.52 8.82
C THR A 159 -3.68 -1.54 10.32
N HIS A 160 -2.85 -0.82 11.08
CA HIS A 160 -3.01 -0.69 12.54
C HIS A 160 -4.29 0.06 12.95
N ALA A 161 -5.07 0.55 11.98
CA ALA A 161 -6.38 1.17 12.18
C ALA A 161 -7.56 0.17 12.25
N SER A 162 -7.34 -1.12 12.51
CA SER A 162 -8.43 -2.04 12.87
C SER A 162 -8.85 -1.81 14.33
N MET A 163 -9.64 -0.77 14.58
CA MET A 163 -10.78 -0.76 15.50
C MET A 163 -10.68 -1.62 16.80
N VAL A 164 -9.62 -1.50 17.61
CA VAL A 164 -9.57 -2.05 19.01
C VAL A 164 -8.73 -1.19 19.97
N GLU A 165 -8.65 0.14 19.85
CA GLU A 165 -7.98 0.97 20.88
C GLU A 165 -8.67 2.31 21.20
N PHE A 166 -10.01 2.39 21.20
CA PHE A 166 -10.72 3.55 21.77
C PHE A 166 -12.05 3.22 22.48
N LEU A 167 -12.07 2.13 23.25
CA LEU A 167 -13.05 1.94 24.32
C LEU A 167 -12.33 1.51 25.61
N ASP A 168 -11.61 2.46 26.19
CA ASP A 168 -11.73 2.84 27.60
C ASP A 168 -11.70 4.38 27.69
#